data_AF-A0A953IK74-F1
#
_entry.id   AF-A0A953IK74-F1
#
_cell.length_a   1.000
_cell.length_b   1.000
_cell.length_c   1.000
_cell.angle_alpha   90.00
_cell.angle_beta   90.00
_cell.angle_gamma   90.00
#
_symmetry.space_group_name_H-M   'P 1'
#
loop_
_entity.id
_entity.type
_entity.pdbx_description
1 polymer ?
#
loop_
_entity_poly.entity_id
_entity_poly.type
_entity_poly.pdbx_seq_one_letter_code
_entity_poly.pdbx_strand_id
1 'polypeptide(L)'
;MNLSRTSRAALGALALGAVATAGAAEDASDYSKLLAKVAPAIVNVKVVLKTEYDFGGSMQDQESTIDARGAVVDPRGLVLVWNSQLSAGRLLEAARQMGGEGLQIKITPTDFRISVAGRAAEYRAFLAGADSDLDLAFLQIEGPVDPPLAAIDFDQAAAAKLGETVVGVSRLSPAFDRAAFFETARVAGQLAKPRRAWVLDASPALLGLPVFSLRGEPVGVVATILSRVDESAPQGGDMMDFFALGRGRMESGPLGVFLIPADRVRGVLTQARKRAAELLAERAAATTVPVAPMATPAP
;
A
#
# COMPACT_ATOMS: atom_id res chain seq x y z
N MET A 1 11.60 75.97 -53.22
CA MET A 1 10.49 76.55 -52.46
C MET A 1 10.11 75.60 -51.34
N ASN A 2 10.03 76.20 -50.16
CA ASN A 2 9.70 75.71 -48.83
C ASN A 2 8.40 74.86 -48.68
N LEU A 3 8.34 74.17 -47.52
CA LEU A 3 7.19 73.64 -46.76
C LEU A 3 6.85 72.15 -46.99
N SER A 4 7.36 71.22 -46.17
CA SER A 4 6.94 70.82 -44.81
C SER A 4 5.66 70.00 -44.75
N ARG A 5 5.75 68.75 -44.27
CA ARG A 5 4.83 68.10 -43.31
C ARG A 5 5.32 66.69 -42.92
N THR A 6 5.91 66.63 -41.73
CA THR A 6 5.68 65.63 -40.66
C THR A 6 5.02 64.29 -41.03
N SER A 7 5.77 63.20 -40.90
CA SER A 7 5.23 61.88 -40.54
C SER A 7 6.08 61.28 -39.41
N ARG A 8 5.53 61.31 -38.19
CA ARG A 8 6.00 60.49 -37.06
C ARG A 8 5.42 59.10 -37.25
N ALA A 9 6.24 58.13 -37.66
CA ALA A 9 5.88 56.71 -37.58
C ALA A 9 6.13 56.23 -36.14
N ALA A 10 5.06 55.79 -35.50
CA ALA A 10 5.06 55.26 -34.15
C ALA A 10 5.79 53.90 -34.09
N LEU A 11 6.79 53.78 -33.21
CA LEU A 11 7.26 52.49 -32.73
C LEU A 11 6.20 51.92 -31.79
N GLY A 12 5.36 51.02 -32.29
CA GLY A 12 4.53 50.14 -31.47
C GLY A 12 5.37 48.95 -31.00
N ALA A 13 5.91 49.02 -29.79
CA ALA A 13 6.50 47.86 -29.14
C ALA A 13 5.37 46.92 -28.69
N LEU A 14 5.17 45.81 -29.41
CA LEU A 14 4.36 44.69 -28.95
C LEU A 14 5.14 43.96 -27.84
N ALA A 15 4.90 44.33 -26.58
CA ALA A 15 5.22 43.48 -25.45
C ALA A 15 4.18 42.36 -25.40
N LEU A 16 4.47 41.21 -26.02
CA LEU A 16 3.73 39.98 -25.75
C LEU A 16 3.98 39.59 -24.29
N GLY A 17 2.98 39.84 -23.45
CA GLY A 17 2.97 39.39 -22.07
C GLY A 17 3.04 37.87 -22.00
N ALA A 18 4.15 37.34 -21.49
CA ALA A 18 4.23 35.99 -20.97
C ALA A 18 3.38 35.95 -19.68
N VAL A 19 2.09 35.63 -19.82
CA VAL A 19 1.25 35.29 -18.68
C VAL A 19 1.71 33.92 -18.19
N ALA A 20 2.28 33.92 -16.98
CA ALA A 20 3.05 32.85 -16.39
C ALA A 20 2.27 31.55 -16.19
N THR A 21 2.89 30.43 -16.57
CA THR A 21 2.61 29.06 -16.13
C THR A 21 3.09 28.81 -14.69
N ALA A 22 2.84 29.74 -13.76
CA ALA A 22 3.37 29.66 -12.40
C ALA A 22 2.77 28.50 -11.59
N GLY A 23 1.45 28.25 -11.71
CA GLY A 23 0.77 27.21 -10.93
C GLY A 23 1.20 25.78 -11.29
N ALA A 24 1.39 25.47 -12.58
CA ALA A 24 1.82 24.14 -13.01
C ALA A 24 3.28 23.83 -12.62
N ALA A 25 4.14 24.83 -12.55
CA ALA A 25 5.52 24.68 -12.12
C ALA A 25 5.63 24.49 -10.59
N GLU A 26 4.78 25.19 -9.83
CA GLU A 26 4.70 25.07 -8.37
C GLU A 26 4.22 23.67 -7.96
N ASP A 27 3.13 23.19 -8.58
CA ASP A 27 2.58 21.85 -8.38
C ASP A 27 3.61 20.74 -8.70
N ALA A 28 4.31 20.84 -9.84
CA ALA A 28 5.36 19.89 -10.20
C ALA A 28 6.51 19.86 -9.18
N SER A 29 6.90 21.03 -8.68
CA SER A 29 7.93 21.13 -7.62
C SER A 29 7.46 20.45 -6.33
N ASP A 30 6.18 20.52 -5.99
CA ASP A 30 5.64 19.96 -4.76
C ASP A 30 5.49 18.44 -4.84
N TYR A 31 5.09 17.88 -5.98
CA TYR A 31 5.08 16.43 -6.18
C TYR A 31 6.48 15.82 -6.10
N SER A 32 7.49 16.46 -6.70
CA SER A 32 8.88 15.97 -6.63
C SER A 32 9.44 15.98 -5.20
N LYS A 33 9.17 17.04 -4.42
CA LYS A 33 9.53 17.11 -3.00
C LYS A 33 8.82 16.05 -2.17
N LEU A 34 7.53 15.84 -2.42
CA LEU A 34 6.74 14.81 -1.75
C LEU A 34 7.29 13.42 -2.04
N LEU A 35 7.56 13.10 -3.30
CA LEU A 35 8.16 11.82 -3.69
C LEU A 35 9.50 11.61 -2.97
N ALA A 36 10.39 12.61 -2.98
CA ALA A 36 11.69 12.52 -2.30
C ALA A 36 11.55 12.33 -0.78
N LYS A 37 10.55 12.97 -0.16
CA LYS A 37 10.25 12.85 1.28
C LYS A 37 9.72 11.46 1.65
N VAL A 38 8.80 10.91 0.85
CA VAL A 38 8.01 9.73 1.20
C VAL A 38 8.63 8.43 0.69
N ALA A 39 9.20 8.43 -0.53
CA ALA A 39 9.73 7.23 -1.17
C ALA A 39 10.73 6.41 -0.32
N PRO A 40 11.58 7.02 0.54
CA PRO A 40 12.46 6.25 1.43
C PRO A 40 11.73 5.32 2.41
N ALA A 41 10.48 5.62 2.77
CA ALA A 41 9.66 4.80 3.65
C ALA A 41 8.88 3.70 2.90
N ILE A 42 8.86 3.71 1.57
CA ILE A 42 8.19 2.69 0.76
C ILE A 42 9.19 1.62 0.37
N VAL A 43 8.88 0.36 0.69
CA VAL A 43 9.77 -0.79 0.56
C VAL A 43 9.16 -1.87 -0.32
N ASN A 44 10.03 -2.70 -0.91
CA ASN A 44 9.61 -3.92 -1.60
C ASN A 44 9.63 -5.08 -0.61
N VAL A 45 8.59 -5.91 -0.66
CA VAL A 45 8.43 -7.06 0.22
C VAL A 45 8.30 -8.30 -0.65
N LYS A 46 9.32 -9.15 -0.64
CA LYS A 46 9.25 -10.47 -1.26
C LYS A 46 8.67 -11.44 -0.24
N VAL A 47 7.63 -12.16 -0.65
CA VAL A 47 6.94 -13.11 0.21
C VAL A 47 6.94 -14.47 -0.46
N VAL A 48 7.39 -15.48 0.27
CA VAL A 48 7.23 -16.87 -0.13
C VAL A 48 5.92 -17.37 0.47
N LEU A 49 5.04 -17.90 -0.38
CA LEU A 49 3.72 -18.39 -0.04
C LEU A 49 3.62 -19.88 -0.36
N LYS A 50 3.17 -20.66 0.62
CA LYS A 50 2.63 -21.99 0.38
C LYS A 50 1.12 -21.88 0.19
N THR A 51 0.64 -22.25 -1.00
CA THR A 51 -0.78 -22.30 -1.34
C THR A 51 -1.22 -23.75 -1.41
N GLU A 52 -2.24 -24.10 -0.64
CA GLU A 52 -2.88 -25.41 -0.64
C GLU A 52 -4.31 -25.19 -1.18
N TYR A 53 -4.66 -25.80 -2.32
CA TYR A 53 -6.00 -25.67 -2.88
C TYR A 53 -6.59 -27.03 -3.28
N ASP A 54 -7.89 -27.20 -3.04
CA ASP A 54 -8.65 -28.38 -3.47
C ASP A 54 -9.44 -28.06 -4.73
N PHE A 55 -9.15 -28.79 -5.81
CA PHE A 55 -9.93 -28.76 -7.04
C PHE A 55 -10.50 -30.15 -7.32
N GLY A 56 -11.76 -30.37 -6.92
CA GLY A 56 -12.46 -31.63 -7.21
C GLY A 56 -12.01 -32.84 -6.39
N GLY A 57 -11.59 -32.64 -5.14
CA GLY A 57 -11.21 -33.70 -4.20
C GLY A 57 -9.74 -34.09 -4.23
N SER A 58 -8.90 -33.29 -4.88
CA SER A 58 -7.44 -33.46 -4.93
C SER A 58 -6.75 -32.21 -4.40
N MET A 59 -6.11 -32.34 -3.24
CA MET A 59 -5.35 -31.26 -2.62
C MET A 59 -4.01 -31.10 -3.35
N GLN A 60 -3.77 -29.91 -3.89
CA GLN A 60 -2.51 -29.55 -4.50
C GLN A 60 -1.80 -28.51 -3.64
N ASP A 61 -0.51 -28.75 -3.43
CA ASP A 61 0.38 -27.81 -2.77
C ASP A 61 1.23 -27.12 -3.84
N GLN A 62 1.27 -25.79 -3.79
CA GLN A 62 2.10 -24.97 -4.65
C GLN A 62 2.86 -23.94 -3.82
N GLU A 63 4.17 -23.90 -4.00
CA GLU A 63 4.99 -22.80 -3.50
C GLU A 63 5.10 -21.72 -4.57
N SER A 64 4.90 -20.46 -4.18
CA SER A 64 5.01 -19.31 -5.06
C SER A 64 5.70 -18.16 -4.34
N THR A 65 6.38 -17.32 -5.10
CA THR A 65 6.99 -16.08 -4.58
C THR A 65 6.28 -14.89 -5.21
N ILE A 66 5.87 -13.93 -4.38
CA ILE A 66 5.25 -12.69 -4.83
C ILE A 66 6.09 -11.48 -4.41
N ASP A 67 6.06 -10.44 -5.24
CA ASP A 67 6.61 -9.13 -4.94
C ASP A 67 5.49 -8.17 -4.53
N ALA A 68 5.41 -7.92 -3.24
CA ALA A 68 4.51 -6.96 -2.62
C ALA A 68 5.21 -5.61 -2.35
N ARG A 69 4.40 -4.61 -1.99
CA ARG A 69 4.89 -3.31 -1.52
C ARG A 69 4.43 -3.12 -0.08
N GLY A 70 5.24 -2.40 0.67
CA GLY A 70 4.96 -2.06 2.05
C GLY A 70 5.43 -0.66 2.38
N ALA A 71 4.94 -0.15 3.50
CA ALA A 71 5.26 1.18 3.99
C ALA A 71 5.78 1.06 5.42
N VAL A 72 6.97 1.57 5.69
CA VAL A 72 7.56 1.59 7.03
C VAL A 72 6.75 2.55 7.90
N VAL A 73 6.29 2.08 9.06
CA VAL A 73 5.43 2.81 10.03
C VAL A 73 6.04 2.89 11.44
N ASP A 74 7.21 2.29 11.62
CA ASP A 74 8.09 2.48 12.78
C ASP A 74 9.55 2.44 12.29
N PRO A 75 10.41 3.40 12.67
CA PRO A 75 11.83 3.44 12.26
C PRO A 75 12.62 2.17 12.61
N ARG A 76 12.15 1.37 13.57
CA ARG A 76 12.73 0.07 13.96
C ARG A 76 12.33 -1.08 13.02
N GLY A 77 11.64 -0.78 11.92
CA GLY A 77 11.34 -1.76 10.86
C GLY A 77 9.98 -2.44 10.96
N LEU A 78 8.98 -1.79 11.55
CA LEU A 78 7.59 -2.21 11.39
C LEU A 78 7.08 -1.71 10.03
N VAL A 79 6.59 -2.62 9.21
CA VAL A 79 6.16 -2.37 7.83
C VAL A 79 4.69 -2.76 7.68
N LEU A 80 3.88 -1.79 7.29
CA LEU A 80 2.49 -1.96 6.89
C LEU A 80 2.43 -2.54 5.47
N VAL A 81 1.59 -3.55 5.27
CA VAL A 81 1.34 -4.18 3.97
C VAL A 81 -0.15 -4.51 3.81
N TRP A 82 -0.55 -4.81 2.57
CA TRP A 82 -1.89 -5.32 2.28
C TRP A 82 -2.05 -6.75 2.81
N ASN A 83 -3.12 -7.06 3.55
CA ASN A 83 -3.32 -8.39 4.13
C ASN A 83 -3.78 -9.43 3.12
N SER A 84 -4.61 -9.05 2.14
CA SER A 84 -5.17 -10.01 1.17
C SER A 84 -4.15 -10.56 0.16
N GLN A 85 -2.92 -10.04 0.13
CA GLN A 85 -1.82 -10.69 -0.60
C GLN A 85 -1.12 -11.78 0.24
N LEU A 86 -1.37 -11.83 1.55
CA LEU A 86 -0.76 -12.77 2.49
C LEU A 86 -1.72 -13.88 2.93
N SER A 87 -3.01 -13.73 2.65
CA SER A 87 -4.05 -14.65 3.09
C SER A 87 -5.19 -14.73 2.07
N ALA A 88 -5.79 -15.92 1.94
CA ALA A 88 -6.95 -16.13 1.09
C ALA A 88 -8.28 -15.70 1.74
N GLY A 89 -8.27 -15.30 3.02
CA GLY A 89 -9.47 -15.19 3.84
C GLY A 89 -10.52 -14.25 3.24
N ARG A 90 -10.09 -13.07 2.81
CA ARG A 90 -11.00 -12.07 2.23
C ARG A 90 -11.54 -12.49 0.87
N LEU A 91 -10.67 -13.08 0.05
CA LEU A 91 -11.03 -13.58 -1.26
C LEU A 91 -12.09 -14.68 -1.16
N LEU A 92 -11.90 -15.60 -0.22
CA LEU A 92 -12.80 -16.70 0.03
C LEU A 92 -14.14 -16.24 0.62
N GLU A 93 -14.14 -15.23 1.49
CA GLU A 93 -15.36 -14.61 2.00
C GLU A 93 -16.17 -13.97 0.85
N ALA A 94 -15.50 -13.21 -0.04
CA ALA A 94 -16.13 -12.65 -1.24
C ALA A 94 -16.67 -13.73 -2.20
N ALA A 95 -15.88 -14.77 -2.46
CA ALA A 95 -16.28 -15.88 -3.35
C ALA A 95 -17.52 -16.62 -2.82
N ARG A 96 -17.57 -16.87 -1.50
CA ARG A 96 -18.74 -17.47 -0.85
C ARG A 96 -20.00 -16.63 -1.00
N GLN A 97 -19.90 -15.30 -0.84
CA GLN A 97 -21.03 -14.39 -1.04
C GLN A 97 -21.54 -14.35 -2.49
N MET A 98 -20.67 -14.66 -3.46
CA MET A 98 -21.04 -14.77 -4.88
C MET A 98 -21.52 -16.17 -5.28
N GLY A 99 -21.79 -17.07 -4.31
CA GLY A 99 -22.26 -18.43 -4.58
C GLY A 99 -21.16 -19.45 -4.93
N GLY A 100 -19.89 -19.09 -4.74
CA GLY A 100 -18.76 -20.00 -4.88
C GLY A 100 -18.69 -21.00 -3.73
N GLU A 101 -19.49 -22.07 -3.80
CA GLU A 101 -19.41 -23.19 -2.86
C GLU A 101 -18.27 -24.16 -3.24
N GLY A 102 -17.57 -24.70 -2.25
CA GLY A 102 -16.57 -25.75 -2.45
C GLY A 102 -15.12 -25.30 -2.71
N LEU A 103 -14.85 -23.99 -2.87
CA LEU A 103 -13.48 -23.51 -3.01
C LEU A 103 -12.73 -23.58 -1.66
N GLN A 104 -11.80 -24.53 -1.53
CA GLN A 104 -10.88 -24.56 -0.40
C GLN A 104 -9.51 -24.09 -0.87
N ILE A 105 -9.10 -22.90 -0.43
CA ILE A 105 -7.76 -22.37 -0.65
C ILE A 105 -7.21 -21.92 0.70
N LYS A 106 -6.00 -22.35 1.02
CA LYS A 106 -5.24 -21.90 2.16
C LYS A 106 -3.92 -21.32 1.67
N ILE A 107 -3.66 -20.07 2.03
CA ILE A 107 -2.39 -19.39 1.76
C ILE A 107 -1.67 -19.22 3.09
N THR A 108 -0.44 -19.72 3.16
CA THR A 108 0.42 -19.61 4.34
C THR A 108 1.74 -18.95 3.93
N PRO A 109 2.05 -17.73 4.41
CA PRO A 109 3.36 -17.13 4.24
C PRO A 109 4.43 -17.91 5.00
N THR A 110 5.56 -18.20 4.35
CA THR A 110 6.66 -19.00 4.93
C THR A 110 7.94 -18.21 5.17
N ASP A 111 8.26 -17.23 4.31
CA ASP A 111 9.42 -16.33 4.47
C ASP A 111 9.06 -14.92 3.97
N PHE A 112 9.57 -13.91 4.67
CA PHE A 112 9.44 -12.50 4.29
C PHE A 112 10.82 -11.87 4.15
N ARG A 113 11.06 -11.22 3.01
CA ARG A 113 12.27 -10.44 2.74
C ARG A 113 11.91 -9.02 2.36
N ILE A 114 12.50 -8.05 3.06
CA ILE A 114 12.23 -6.64 2.85
C ILE A 114 13.46 -5.99 2.23
N SER A 115 13.32 -5.43 1.03
CA SER A 115 14.35 -4.63 0.37
C SER A 115 14.06 -3.14 0.60
N VAL A 116 15.03 -2.44 1.18
CA VAL A 116 14.96 -1.00 1.42
C VAL A 116 15.84 -0.29 0.40
N ALA A 117 15.31 0.74 -0.28
CA ALA A 117 16.08 1.50 -1.23
C ALA A 117 17.32 2.16 -0.59
N GLY A 118 18.44 2.14 -1.29
CA GLY A 118 19.72 2.64 -0.78
C GLY A 118 20.41 1.71 0.21
N ARG A 119 19.87 0.51 0.49
CA ARG A 119 20.53 -0.52 1.30
C ARG A 119 20.79 -1.77 0.47
N ALA A 120 21.98 -2.34 0.60
CA ALA A 120 22.38 -3.53 -0.13
C ALA A 120 21.76 -4.83 0.43
N ALA A 121 21.46 -4.86 1.73
CA ALA A 121 20.93 -6.04 2.40
C ALA A 121 19.40 -6.14 2.32
N GLU A 122 18.90 -7.34 2.04
CA GLU A 122 17.50 -7.70 2.32
C GLU A 122 17.35 -8.09 3.79
N TYR A 123 16.32 -7.55 4.44
CA TYR A 123 16.01 -7.84 5.83
C TYR A 123 15.05 -9.02 5.93
N ARG A 124 15.33 -9.97 6.83
CA ARG A 124 14.31 -10.97 7.22
C ARG A 124 13.23 -10.28 8.05
N ALA A 125 12.02 -10.76 7.94
CA ALA A 125 10.89 -10.26 8.72
C ALA A 125 9.94 -11.39 9.10
N PHE A 126 9.06 -11.10 10.06
CA PHE A 126 7.96 -11.98 10.44
C PHE A 126 6.65 -11.19 10.51
N LEU A 127 5.52 -11.90 10.38
CA LEU A 127 4.20 -11.31 10.55
C LEU A 127 3.97 -10.98 12.03
N ALA A 128 3.98 -9.70 12.36
CA ALA A 128 3.73 -9.19 13.71
C ALA A 128 2.23 -9.16 14.04
N GLY A 129 1.37 -9.01 13.04
CA GLY A 129 -0.07 -9.04 13.21
C GLY A 129 -0.81 -8.72 11.92
N ALA A 130 -2.10 -9.01 11.90
CA ALA A 130 -3.00 -8.66 10.82
C ALA A 130 -4.36 -8.22 11.38
N ASP A 131 -4.96 -7.25 10.72
CA ASP A 131 -6.33 -6.82 10.94
C ASP A 131 -7.12 -7.14 9.67
N SER A 132 -7.84 -8.26 9.71
CA SER A 132 -8.65 -8.72 8.58
C SER A 132 -9.84 -7.81 8.31
N ASP A 133 -10.22 -6.92 9.23
CA ASP A 133 -11.34 -5.99 9.06
C ASP A 133 -10.93 -4.77 8.24
N LEU A 134 -9.74 -4.22 8.48
CA LEU A 134 -9.13 -3.14 7.68
C LEU A 134 -8.34 -3.64 6.48
N ASP A 135 -8.13 -4.95 6.38
CA ASP A 135 -7.31 -5.60 5.35
C ASP A 135 -5.82 -5.21 5.38
N LEU A 136 -5.30 -5.00 6.59
CA LEU A 136 -3.94 -4.54 6.82
C LEU A 136 -3.15 -5.59 7.58
N ALA A 137 -1.88 -5.76 7.24
CA ALA A 137 -0.96 -6.61 7.96
C ALA A 137 0.33 -5.86 8.28
N PHE A 138 1.05 -6.33 9.29
CA PHE A 138 2.25 -5.70 9.81
C PHE A 138 3.38 -6.71 9.85
N LEU A 139 4.46 -6.41 9.14
CA LEU A 139 5.68 -7.20 9.14
C LEU A 139 6.72 -6.48 10.01
N GLN A 140 7.44 -7.21 10.84
CA GLN A 140 8.52 -6.66 11.65
C GLN A 140 9.85 -7.23 11.17
N ILE A 141 10.80 -6.34 10.84
CA ILE A 141 12.18 -6.71 10.53
C ILE A 141 12.81 -7.39 11.75
N GLU A 142 13.52 -8.48 11.48
CA GLU A 142 14.35 -9.18 12.45
C GLU A 142 15.70 -8.50 12.62
N GLY A 143 16.15 -8.37 13.87
CA GLY A 143 17.46 -7.80 14.20
C GLY A 143 17.50 -6.27 14.20
N PRO A 144 18.68 -5.69 14.50
CA PRO A 144 18.86 -4.25 14.58
C PRO A 144 18.81 -3.59 13.20
N VAL A 145 18.26 -2.39 13.16
CA VAL A 145 18.14 -1.57 11.95
C VAL A 145 18.90 -0.27 12.17
N ASP A 146 20.14 -0.22 11.68
CA ASP A 146 21.04 0.92 11.81
C ASP A 146 21.59 1.33 10.43
N PRO A 147 21.38 2.59 9.97
CA PRO A 147 20.58 3.62 10.62
C PRO A 147 19.08 3.25 10.71
N PRO A 148 18.28 3.93 11.55
CA PRO A 148 16.84 3.78 11.55
C PRO A 148 16.24 4.02 10.17
N LEU A 149 15.11 3.38 9.87
CA LEU A 149 14.42 3.56 8.60
C LEU A 149 13.61 4.86 8.60
N ALA A 150 13.48 5.48 7.43
CA ALA A 150 12.44 6.47 7.21
C ALA A 150 11.08 5.80 7.44
N ALA A 151 10.20 6.44 8.19
CA ALA A 151 8.91 5.89 8.56
C ALA A 151 7.81 6.93 8.38
N ILE A 152 6.60 6.45 8.07
CA ILE A 152 5.40 7.26 7.95
C ILE A 152 4.77 7.38 9.32
N ASP A 153 4.63 8.61 9.79
CA ASP A 153 4.03 8.91 11.07
C ASP A 153 2.54 9.24 10.91
N PHE A 154 1.69 8.28 11.25
CA PHE A 154 0.24 8.47 11.25
C PHE A 154 -0.26 9.38 12.39
N ASP A 155 0.57 9.74 13.37
CA ASP A 155 0.20 10.73 14.38
C ASP A 155 0.16 12.16 13.79
N GLN A 156 0.84 12.38 12.67
CA GLN A 156 0.82 13.62 11.87
C GLN A 156 -0.23 13.58 10.74
N ALA A 157 -1.23 12.72 10.86
CA ALA A 157 -2.17 12.51 9.78
C ALA A 157 -3.10 13.69 9.54
N ALA A 158 -3.36 13.97 8.26
CA ALA A 158 -4.38 14.91 7.83
C ALA A 158 -5.74 14.21 7.68
N ALA A 159 -6.82 14.93 7.97
CA ALA A 159 -8.17 14.43 7.71
C ALA A 159 -8.49 14.54 6.22
N ALA A 160 -8.93 13.44 5.61
CA ALA A 160 -9.38 13.44 4.21
C ALA A 160 -10.57 14.38 4.00
N LYS A 161 -10.57 15.11 2.89
CA LYS A 161 -11.70 15.95 2.47
C LYS A 161 -12.18 15.55 1.09
N LEU A 162 -13.50 15.56 0.90
CA LEU A 162 -14.11 15.30 -0.41
C LEU A 162 -13.59 16.31 -1.45
N GLY A 163 -13.19 15.81 -2.62
CA GLY A 163 -12.62 16.57 -3.74
C GLY A 163 -11.12 16.88 -3.63
N GLU A 164 -10.50 16.60 -2.49
CA GLU A 164 -9.06 16.85 -2.27
C GLU A 164 -8.20 15.94 -3.13
N THR A 165 -7.13 16.51 -3.71
CA THR A 165 -6.07 15.75 -4.36
C THR A 165 -5.14 15.14 -3.30
N VAL A 166 -4.97 13.83 -3.38
CA VAL A 166 -4.01 13.05 -2.60
C VAL A 166 -2.98 12.42 -3.53
N VAL A 167 -1.84 12.07 -2.96
CA VAL A 167 -0.71 11.49 -3.70
C VAL A 167 -0.39 10.13 -3.11
N GLY A 168 -0.41 9.09 -3.92
CA GLY A 168 0.14 7.78 -3.58
C GLY A 168 1.59 7.68 -4.02
N VAL A 169 2.42 7.03 -3.22
CA VAL A 169 3.81 6.74 -3.58
C VAL A 169 4.04 5.24 -3.54
N SER A 170 4.61 4.71 -4.60
CA SER A 170 4.88 3.28 -4.74
C SER A 170 6.22 3.05 -5.44
N ARG A 171 6.59 1.78 -5.62
CA ARG A 171 7.81 1.36 -6.30
C ARG A 171 7.51 0.32 -7.35
N LEU A 172 8.19 0.46 -8.49
CA LEU A 172 8.14 -0.53 -9.55
C LEU A 172 8.77 -1.86 -9.12
N SER A 173 8.62 -2.89 -9.95
CA SER A 173 9.21 -4.20 -9.68
C SER A 173 10.73 -4.16 -9.81
N PRO A 174 11.45 -5.21 -9.37
CA PRO A 174 12.89 -5.33 -9.58
C PRO A 174 13.32 -5.18 -11.05
N ALA A 175 12.45 -5.55 -12.00
CA ALA A 175 12.70 -5.40 -13.44
C ALA A 175 12.83 -3.94 -13.91
N PHE A 176 12.36 -2.98 -13.10
CA PHE A 176 12.45 -1.55 -13.36
C PHE A 176 13.15 -0.82 -12.21
N ASP A 177 14.23 -1.44 -11.70
CA ASP A 177 15.12 -0.87 -10.67
C ASP A 177 14.44 -0.47 -9.35
N ARG A 178 13.25 -1.03 -9.08
CA ARG A 178 12.43 -0.61 -7.92
C ARG A 178 12.24 0.92 -7.87
N ALA A 179 12.20 1.56 -9.03
CA ALA A 179 12.12 3.01 -9.14
C ALA A 179 10.87 3.52 -8.42
N ALA A 180 11.04 4.58 -7.62
CA ALA A 180 9.94 5.21 -6.94
C ALA A 180 9.13 6.05 -7.93
N PHE A 181 7.81 5.96 -7.81
CA PHE A 181 6.89 6.78 -8.59
C PHE A 181 5.76 7.26 -7.69
N PHE A 182 5.06 8.29 -8.15
CA PHE A 182 3.83 8.73 -7.52
C PHE A 182 2.68 8.67 -8.51
N GLU A 183 1.48 8.59 -7.96
CA GLU A 183 0.23 8.80 -8.69
C GLU A 183 -0.65 9.76 -7.89
N THR A 184 -1.43 10.57 -8.58
CA THR A 184 -2.41 11.46 -7.96
C THR A 184 -3.78 10.83 -8.01
N ALA A 185 -4.53 10.96 -6.94
CA ALA A 185 -5.94 10.59 -6.87
C ALA A 185 -6.73 11.72 -6.22
N ARG A 186 -8.05 11.69 -6.35
CA ARG A 186 -9.03 12.52 -5.68
C ARG A 186 -9.85 11.69 -4.72
N VAL A 187 -10.14 12.26 -3.57
CA VAL A 187 -11.18 11.77 -2.67
C VAL A 187 -12.54 12.02 -3.36
N ALA A 188 -13.09 11.00 -3.98
CA ALA A 188 -14.24 11.11 -4.89
C ALA A 188 -15.59 10.90 -4.20
N GLY A 189 -15.60 10.37 -2.97
CA GLY A 189 -16.83 10.06 -2.25
C GLY A 189 -16.56 9.61 -0.82
N GLN A 190 -17.61 9.58 -0.02
CA GLN A 190 -17.57 9.09 1.35
C GLN A 190 -18.44 7.83 1.48
N LEU A 191 -17.86 6.78 2.04
CA LEU A 191 -18.56 5.55 2.39
C LEU A 191 -18.94 5.61 3.87
N ALA A 192 -20.22 5.49 4.19
CA ALA A 192 -20.69 5.40 5.58
C ALA A 192 -20.87 3.94 6.05
N LYS A 193 -21.35 3.07 5.15
CA LYS A 193 -21.62 1.64 5.39
C LYS A 193 -20.86 0.78 4.35
N PRO A 194 -20.36 -0.41 4.70
CA PRO A 194 -20.49 -1.08 6.00
C PRO A 194 -19.65 -0.43 7.10
N ARG A 195 -18.67 0.42 6.74
CA ARG A 195 -17.85 1.19 7.67
C ARG A 195 -17.35 2.47 7.01
N ARG A 196 -16.95 3.44 7.83
CA ARG A 196 -16.46 4.75 7.35
C ARG A 196 -15.17 4.59 6.54
N ALA A 197 -15.20 4.98 5.27
CA ALA A 197 -14.06 5.03 4.38
C ALA A 197 -14.27 6.08 3.29
N TRP A 198 -13.28 6.27 2.42
CA TRP A 198 -13.41 7.15 1.25
C TRP A 198 -13.25 6.40 -0.05
N VAL A 199 -13.98 6.87 -1.06
CA VAL A 199 -13.77 6.46 -2.44
C VAL A 199 -12.59 7.24 -2.99
N LEU A 200 -11.65 6.55 -3.63
CA LEU A 200 -10.56 7.14 -4.40
C LEU A 200 -10.69 6.72 -5.87
N ASP A 201 -10.27 7.60 -6.77
CA ASP A 201 -10.00 7.27 -8.19
C ASP A 201 -8.53 6.83 -8.38
N ALA A 202 -8.00 6.07 -7.42
CA ALA A 202 -6.61 5.62 -7.39
C ALA A 202 -6.39 4.27 -8.08
N SER A 203 -5.14 3.98 -8.44
CA SER A 203 -4.75 2.69 -9.00
C SER A 203 -4.73 1.57 -7.94
N PRO A 204 -4.99 0.32 -8.32
CA PRO A 204 -4.69 -0.85 -7.49
C PRO A 204 -3.23 -0.94 -7.02
N ALA A 205 -2.30 -0.25 -7.70
CA ALA A 205 -0.88 -0.22 -7.33
C ALA A 205 -0.60 0.36 -5.93
N LEU A 206 -1.58 1.02 -5.31
CA LEU A 206 -1.49 1.56 -3.96
C LEU A 206 -2.06 0.65 -2.88
N LEU A 207 -2.57 -0.55 -3.19
CA LEU A 207 -3.11 -1.46 -2.19
C LEU A 207 -2.09 -1.74 -1.07
N GLY A 208 -2.52 -1.53 0.18
CA GLY A 208 -1.68 -1.62 1.38
C GLY A 208 -0.78 -0.42 1.63
N LEU A 209 -0.79 0.59 0.76
CA LEU A 209 0.07 1.76 0.85
C LEU A 209 -0.68 3.01 1.34
N PRO A 210 -0.01 3.89 2.11
CA PRO A 210 -0.57 5.17 2.48
C PRO A 210 -0.67 6.13 1.29
N VAL A 211 -1.66 7.02 1.35
CA VAL A 211 -1.76 8.20 0.49
C VAL A 211 -1.57 9.46 1.33
N PHE A 212 -1.11 10.52 0.69
CA PHE A 212 -0.62 11.72 1.36
C PHE A 212 -1.32 12.97 0.85
N SER A 213 -1.45 13.98 1.72
CA SER A 213 -1.76 15.35 1.31
C SER A 213 -0.58 15.92 0.51
N LEU A 214 -0.76 17.04 -0.19
CA LEU A 214 0.36 17.72 -0.87
C LEU A 214 1.48 18.17 0.08
N ARG A 215 1.22 18.24 1.39
CA ARG A 215 2.21 18.52 2.43
C ARG A 215 3.02 17.27 2.85
N GLY A 216 2.67 16.10 2.29
CA GLY A 216 3.24 14.82 2.66
C GLY A 216 2.79 14.30 4.02
N GLU A 217 1.61 14.71 4.48
CA GLU A 217 0.97 14.16 5.69
C GLU A 217 0.13 12.93 5.27
N PRO A 218 0.19 11.80 5.99
CA PRO A 218 -0.62 10.65 5.65
C PRO A 218 -2.11 10.96 5.86
N VAL A 219 -2.94 10.60 4.89
CA VAL A 219 -4.39 10.81 4.94
C VAL A 219 -5.12 9.51 5.30
N GLY A 220 -4.53 8.38 4.91
CA GLY A 220 -5.09 7.05 5.12
C GLY A 220 -4.31 6.00 4.35
N VAL A 221 -4.86 4.78 4.29
CA VAL A 221 -4.27 3.64 3.58
C VAL A 221 -5.27 3.08 2.58
N VAL A 222 -4.83 2.80 1.37
CA VAL A 222 -5.67 2.14 0.36
C VAL A 222 -5.76 0.66 0.69
N ALA A 223 -6.96 0.15 0.90
CA ALA A 223 -7.18 -1.24 1.23
C ALA A 223 -8.56 -1.67 0.72
N THR A 224 -8.85 -2.96 0.76
CA THR A 224 -10.17 -3.41 0.36
C THR A 224 -11.15 -3.31 1.53
N ILE A 225 -12.44 -3.23 1.25
CA ILE A 225 -13.52 -3.41 2.23
C ILE A 225 -14.50 -4.41 1.64
N LEU A 226 -14.81 -5.45 2.43
CA LEU A 226 -15.87 -6.39 2.12
C LEU A 226 -17.21 -5.89 2.72
N SER A 227 -18.24 -5.87 1.89
CA SER A 227 -19.63 -5.74 2.29
C SER A 227 -20.13 -7.08 2.83
N ARG A 228 -20.68 -7.07 4.04
CA ARG A 228 -21.35 -8.24 4.65
C ARG A 228 -22.87 -8.17 4.55
N VAL A 229 -23.36 -7.29 3.66
CA VAL A 229 -24.78 -7.17 3.40
C VAL A 229 -25.13 -8.17 2.30
N ASP A 230 -26.02 -9.12 2.62
CA ASP A 230 -26.67 -10.00 1.65
C ASP A 230 -27.68 -9.18 0.84
N GLU A 231 -27.20 -8.28 -0.02
CA GLU A 231 -28.01 -7.91 -1.18
C GLU A 231 -27.92 -9.07 -2.15
N SER A 232 -29.07 -9.57 -2.60
CA SER A 232 -29.17 -10.65 -3.56
C SER A 232 -28.35 -10.29 -4.80
N ALA A 233 -27.10 -10.74 -4.85
CA ALA A 233 -26.28 -10.57 -6.03
C ALA A 233 -27.06 -11.22 -7.19
N PRO A 234 -27.21 -10.53 -8.34
CA PRO A 234 -27.74 -11.18 -9.53
C PRO A 234 -26.98 -12.50 -9.71
N GLN A 235 -27.71 -13.62 -9.76
CA GLN A 235 -27.12 -14.93 -9.99
C GLN A 235 -26.33 -14.89 -11.30
N GLY A 236 -25.00 -14.85 -11.18
CA GLY A 236 -24.10 -14.71 -12.32
C GLY A 236 -22.88 -13.85 -12.03
N GLY A 237 -22.12 -14.18 -10.97
CA GLY A 237 -20.77 -13.65 -10.81
C GLY A 237 -19.85 -14.35 -11.80
N ASP A 238 -19.80 -13.86 -13.04
CA ASP A 238 -18.87 -14.40 -14.03
C ASP A 238 -17.43 -14.14 -13.59
N MET A 239 -16.50 -15.00 -13.99
CA MET A 239 -15.04 -14.85 -13.74
C MET A 239 -14.51 -13.44 -14.11
N MET A 240 -15.24 -12.75 -15.00
CA MET A 240 -15.02 -11.34 -15.38
C MET A 240 -15.17 -10.34 -14.24
N ASP A 241 -16.08 -10.55 -13.29
CA ASP A 241 -16.27 -9.67 -12.11
C ASP A 241 -15.08 -9.76 -11.15
N PHE A 242 -14.50 -10.94 -11.02
CA PHE A 242 -13.26 -11.15 -10.28
C PHE A 242 -12.06 -10.49 -10.98
N PHE A 243 -11.96 -10.58 -12.30
CA PHE A 243 -10.95 -9.85 -13.08
C PHE A 243 -11.13 -8.32 -13.01
N ALA A 244 -12.35 -7.83 -12.79
CA ALA A 244 -12.65 -6.41 -12.63
C ALA A 244 -12.04 -5.81 -11.34
N LEU A 245 -11.76 -6.63 -10.30
CA LEU A 245 -10.99 -6.20 -9.12
C LEU A 245 -9.59 -5.67 -9.52
N GLY A 246 -8.98 -6.28 -10.53
CA GLY A 246 -7.69 -5.83 -11.08
C GLY A 246 -7.76 -4.50 -11.85
N ARG A 247 -8.96 -4.01 -12.17
CA ARG A 247 -9.18 -2.78 -12.95
C ARG A 247 -9.59 -1.55 -12.14
N GLY A 248 -9.60 -1.64 -10.80
CA GLY A 248 -9.57 -0.45 -9.94
C GLY A 248 -10.86 -0.03 -9.26
N ARG A 249 -12.02 -0.63 -9.56
CA ARG A 249 -13.24 -0.44 -8.76
C ARG A 249 -14.34 -1.42 -9.18
N MET A 250 -14.82 -2.27 -8.28
CA MET A 250 -16.14 -2.87 -8.45
C MET A 250 -17.17 -1.86 -7.91
N GLU A 251 -17.95 -1.24 -8.80
CA GLU A 251 -19.11 -0.43 -8.40
C GLU A 251 -20.27 -1.32 -7.91
N SER A 252 -20.29 -2.56 -8.38
CA SER A 252 -21.21 -3.62 -8.02
C SER A 252 -20.40 -4.86 -7.63
N GLY A 253 -20.51 -5.31 -6.39
CA GLY A 253 -19.80 -6.49 -5.88
C GLY A 253 -19.54 -6.41 -4.37
N PRO A 254 -19.31 -7.53 -3.69
CA PRO A 254 -19.11 -7.53 -2.24
C PRO A 254 -17.77 -6.90 -1.84
N LEU A 255 -16.79 -6.79 -2.73
CA LEU A 255 -15.45 -6.30 -2.43
C LEU A 255 -15.14 -5.02 -3.19
N GLY A 256 -14.79 -3.95 -2.47
CA GLY A 256 -14.36 -2.69 -3.08
C GLY A 256 -13.02 -2.20 -2.54
N VAL A 257 -12.34 -1.33 -3.30
CA VAL A 257 -11.09 -0.66 -2.91
C VAL A 257 -11.43 0.72 -2.39
N PHE A 258 -10.97 1.04 -1.18
CA PHE A 258 -11.27 2.28 -0.49
C PHE A 258 -10.05 2.83 0.26
N LEU A 259 -10.11 4.10 0.59
CA LEU A 259 -9.18 4.74 1.52
C LEU A 259 -9.70 4.59 2.94
N ILE A 260 -8.97 3.81 3.73
CA ILE A 260 -9.17 3.68 5.16
C ILE A 260 -8.63 4.95 5.85
N PRO A 261 -9.45 5.69 6.61
CA PRO A 261 -9.02 6.91 7.30
C PRO A 261 -7.85 6.66 8.26
N ALA A 262 -6.90 7.60 8.31
CA ALA A 262 -5.72 7.48 9.17
C ALA A 262 -6.04 7.22 10.65
N ASP A 263 -7.12 7.77 11.20
CA ASP A 263 -7.50 7.55 12.60
C ASP A 263 -7.79 6.07 12.90
N ARG A 264 -8.36 5.34 11.93
CA ARG A 264 -8.59 3.88 12.01
C ARG A 264 -7.28 3.11 11.91
N VAL A 265 -6.40 3.52 11.00
CA VAL A 265 -5.07 2.90 10.81
C VAL A 265 -4.23 3.04 12.08
N ARG A 266 -4.25 4.20 12.75
CA ARG A 266 -3.56 4.39 14.03
C ARG A 266 -3.99 3.38 15.09
N GLY A 267 -5.29 3.12 15.20
CA GLY A 267 -5.84 2.19 16.19
C GLY A 267 -5.23 0.79 16.08
N VAL A 268 -5.10 0.28 14.85
CA VAL A 268 -4.48 -1.04 14.61
C VAL A 268 -2.95 -1.00 14.68
N LEU A 269 -2.34 0.13 14.30
CA LEU A 269 -0.90 0.33 14.37
C LEU A 269 -0.38 0.29 15.82
N THR A 270 -1.11 0.86 16.78
CA THR A 270 -0.76 0.78 18.20
C THR A 270 -0.68 -0.68 18.68
N GLN A 271 -1.65 -1.50 18.29
CA GLN A 271 -1.68 -2.91 18.66
C GLN A 271 -0.54 -3.68 17.98
N ALA A 272 -0.31 -3.42 16.69
CA ALA A 272 0.79 -4.03 15.93
C ALA A 272 2.16 -3.70 16.52
N ARG A 273 2.41 -2.45 16.93
CA ARG A 273 3.67 -2.05 17.60
C ARG A 273 3.89 -2.83 18.90
N LYS A 274 2.85 -2.99 19.71
CA LYS A 274 2.92 -3.77 20.95
C LYS A 274 3.25 -5.24 20.65
N ARG A 275 2.51 -5.85 19.72
CA ARG A 275 2.71 -7.26 19.37
C ARG A 275 4.08 -7.52 18.73
N ALA A 276 4.56 -6.61 17.88
CA ALA A 276 5.89 -6.67 17.30
C ALA A 276 6.98 -6.67 18.37
N ALA A 277 6.86 -5.81 19.39
CA ALA A 277 7.83 -5.75 20.49
C ALA A 277 7.84 -7.04 21.31
N GLU A 278 6.67 -7.61 21.63
CA GLU A 278 6.54 -8.90 22.33
C GLU A 278 7.21 -10.02 21.52
N LEU A 279 6.87 -10.14 20.24
CA LEU A 279 7.40 -11.19 19.35
C LEU A 279 8.91 -11.05 19.11
N LEU A 280 9.43 -9.82 19.02
CA LEU A 280 10.88 -9.59 18.93
C LEU A 280 11.59 -10.08 20.20
N ALA A 281 11.02 -9.80 21.38
CA ALA A 281 11.59 -10.26 22.65
C ALA A 281 11.56 -11.80 22.75
N GLU A 282 10.45 -12.43 22.37
CA GLU A 282 10.32 -13.89 22.32
C GLU A 282 11.35 -14.54 21.38
N ARG A 283 11.51 -13.99 20.17
CA ARG A 283 12.49 -14.48 19.18
C ARG A 283 13.94 -14.26 19.63
N ALA A 284 14.24 -13.12 20.24
CA ALA A 284 15.56 -12.85 20.80
C ALA A 284 15.90 -13.86 21.91
N ALA A 285 14.95 -14.14 22.81
CA ALA A 285 15.11 -15.13 23.87
C ALA A 285 15.33 -16.56 23.32
N ALA A 286 14.55 -16.97 22.31
CA ALA A 286 14.69 -18.29 21.67
C ALA A 286 16.07 -18.50 21.02
N THR A 287 16.70 -17.43 20.51
CA THR A 287 18.03 -17.48 19.89
C THR A 287 19.16 -17.62 20.93
N THR A 288 18.89 -17.32 22.20
CA THR A 288 19.88 -17.39 23.30
C THR A 288 19.90 -18.70 24.09
N VAL A 289 19.00 -19.65 23.79
CA VAL A 289 19.02 -20.98 24.42
C VAL A 289 20.11 -21.85 23.76
N PRO A 290 21.14 -22.32 24.48
CA PRO A 290 22.20 -23.14 23.89
C PRO A 290 21.62 -24.47 23.39
N VAL A 291 21.87 -24.81 22.13
CA VAL A 291 21.67 -26.16 21.61
C VAL A 291 22.60 -27.08 22.42
N ALA A 292 22.03 -27.99 23.20
CA ALA A 292 22.78 -29.01 23.91
C ALA A 292 23.69 -29.75 22.90
N PRO A 293 24.98 -29.95 23.20
CA PRO A 293 25.87 -30.62 22.25
C PRO A 293 25.31 -32.00 21.94
N MET A 294 25.10 -32.28 20.64
CA MET A 294 24.82 -33.62 20.16
C MET A 294 25.92 -34.55 20.71
N ALA A 295 25.53 -35.46 21.60
CA ALA A 295 26.41 -36.49 22.09
C ALA A 295 26.87 -37.34 20.89
N THR A 296 28.17 -37.32 20.61
CA THR A 296 28.80 -38.22 19.66
C THR A 296 28.55 -39.66 20.13
N PRO A 297 28.05 -40.58 19.29
CA PRO A 297 27.98 -41.98 19.67
C PRO A 297 29.42 -42.50 19.89
N ALA A 298 29.64 -43.12 21.04
CA ALA A 298 30.90 -43.76 21.43
C ALA A 298 31.21 -44.97 20.50
N PRO A 299 32.50 -45.29 20.29
CA PRO A 299 32.96 -46.29 19.32
C PRO A 299 32.53 -47.73 19.65
#